data_AF-A0A917V447-F1
#
_entry.id   AF-A0A917V447-F1
#
_cell.length_a   1.000
_cell.length_b   1.000
_cell.length_c   1.000
_cell.angle_alpha   90.00
_cell.angle_beta   90.00
_cell.angle_gamma   90.00
#
_symmetry.space_group_name_H-M   'P 1'
#
loop_
_entity.id
_entity.type
_entity.pdbx_description
1 polymer ?
#
loop_
_entity_poly.entity_id
_entity_poly.type
_entity_poly.pdbx_seq_one_letter_code
_entity_poly.pdbx_strand_id
1 'polypeptide(L)'
;MHAAGRFREAELLEIGADWERDAHERRERGLARTLSGALTAAAACGLVALALMPAPPPMQEAPRDIAELVARPDPVLTAPPPDWRALEIPQIVLGLDAPGFSGLASRHVARIHADGAREDALVFGAFAEPGTHMRLALRRDGPGTTPEAERSFFVEAALAAAQAGLAIVRTGPTQAVATRFGTLEAAELVLENGPVRTCLAFRGGVSLGLSGWLCDAHAAPETLACVVDGLVLLDPGGDTALARAFAAPAGAHGCAPAGDDPASVASIAPAPPTRGGGARPQALPQIVVPMPVPPPRPAHLGFSS
;
A
#
# COMPACT_ATOMS: atom_id res chain seq x y z
N MET A 1 77.74 16.45 49.56
CA MET A 1 77.53 17.57 48.62
C MET A 1 76.80 17.02 47.39
N HIS A 2 75.48 17.20 47.27
CA HIS A 2 74.70 17.17 46.01
C HIS A 2 73.20 17.33 46.35
N ALA A 3 72.85 18.54 46.79
CA ALA A 3 71.48 19.00 46.97
C ALA A 3 71.39 20.34 46.22
N ALA A 4 71.24 20.31 44.89
CA ALA A 4 71.13 21.54 44.08
C ALA A 4 70.45 21.35 42.70
N GLY A 5 69.76 20.23 42.45
CA GLY A 5 69.31 19.89 41.08
C GLY A 5 67.81 19.80 40.82
N ARG A 6 66.94 19.99 41.83
CA ARG A 6 65.50 19.64 41.71
C ARG A 6 64.51 20.81 41.68
N PHE A 7 64.98 22.06 41.63
CA PHE A 7 64.12 23.24 41.76
C PHE A 7 63.77 23.96 40.44
N ARG A 8 64.15 23.43 39.25
CA ARG A 8 63.96 24.15 37.97
C ARG A 8 62.89 23.61 37.01
N GLU A 9 62.25 22.48 37.31
CA GLU A 9 61.23 21.90 36.41
C GLU A 9 59.77 22.22 36.79
N ALA A 10 59.51 22.72 38.00
CA ALA A 10 58.14 22.99 38.44
C ALA A 10 57.59 24.36 37.95
N GLU A 11 58.45 25.32 37.59
CA GLU A 11 58.04 26.70 37.27
C GLU A 11 57.73 26.91 35.78
N LEU A 12 58.14 25.98 34.90
CA LEU A 12 57.90 26.06 33.45
C LEU A 12 56.55 25.45 33.01
N LEU A 13 55.87 24.71 33.88
CA LEU A 13 54.57 24.09 33.58
C LEU A 13 53.36 24.98 33.91
N GLU A 14 53.48 25.93 34.84
CA GLU A 14 52.38 26.85 35.15
C GLU A 14 52.23 27.99 34.13
N ILE A 15 53.31 28.36 33.44
CA ILE A 15 53.25 29.46 32.45
C ILE A 15 52.49 29.04 31.18
N GLY A 16 52.40 27.74 30.84
CA GLY A 16 51.68 27.27 29.64
C GLY A 16 50.15 27.23 29.77
N ALA A 17 49.62 27.02 30.99
CA ALA A 17 48.19 26.77 31.23
C ALA A 17 47.33 28.05 31.30
N ASP A 18 47.96 29.22 31.30
CA ASP A 18 47.27 30.52 31.37
C ASP A 18 46.95 31.08 29.96
N TRP A 19 47.82 30.83 28.98
CA TRP A 19 47.61 31.31 27.59
C TRP A 19 46.45 30.60 26.86
N GLU A 20 46.21 29.32 27.15
CA GLU A 20 45.09 28.57 26.54
C GLU A 20 43.73 29.01 27.07
N ARG A 21 43.63 29.42 28.33
CA ARG A 21 42.38 29.97 28.91
C ARG A 21 42.04 31.34 28.32
N ASP A 22 43.06 32.18 28.14
CA ASP A 22 42.90 33.54 27.62
C ASP A 22 42.55 33.58 26.11
N ALA A 23 42.94 32.56 25.35
CA ALA A 23 42.58 32.40 23.95
C ALA A 23 41.12 31.91 23.76
N HIS A 24 40.61 31.08 24.67
CA HIS A 24 39.24 30.58 24.61
C HIS A 24 38.20 31.67 24.88
N GLU A 25 38.43 32.52 25.90
CA GLU A 25 37.49 33.60 26.23
C GLU A 25 37.37 34.68 25.14
N ARG A 26 38.46 34.99 24.43
CA ARG A 26 38.42 35.99 23.33
C ARG A 26 37.66 35.47 22.12
N ARG A 27 37.69 34.15 21.87
CA ARG A 27 37.00 33.51 20.73
C ARG A 27 35.49 33.44 20.96
N GLU A 28 35.05 33.21 22.20
CA GLU A 28 33.62 33.17 22.56
C GLU A 28 32.94 34.54 22.50
N ARG A 29 33.63 35.61 22.92
CA ARG A 29 33.08 36.99 22.84
C ARG A 29 32.93 37.49 21.40
N GLY A 30 33.75 36.99 20.46
CA GLY A 30 33.63 37.29 19.03
C GLY A 30 32.47 36.56 18.36
N LEU A 31 32.26 35.28 18.68
CA LEU A 31 31.19 34.45 18.14
C LEU A 31 29.79 34.86 18.64
N ALA A 32 29.68 35.30 19.90
CA ALA A 32 28.41 35.78 20.45
C ALA A 32 27.89 37.04 19.72
N ARG A 33 28.79 37.93 19.28
CA ARG A 33 28.42 39.15 18.54
C ARG A 33 28.03 38.89 17.09
N THR A 34 28.63 37.90 16.44
CA THR A 34 28.28 37.55 15.05
C THR A 34 26.98 36.75 14.96
N LEU A 35 26.70 35.85 15.92
CA LEU A 35 25.46 35.08 15.98
C LEU A 35 24.23 35.96 16.26
N SER A 36 24.37 36.97 17.11
CA SER A 36 23.25 37.89 17.41
C SER A 36 22.83 38.73 16.20
N GLY A 37 23.77 39.12 15.33
CA GLY A 37 23.46 39.84 14.09
C GLY A 37 22.76 38.94 13.05
N ALA A 38 23.19 37.69 12.91
CA ALA A 38 22.60 36.73 11.98
C ALA A 38 21.13 36.40 12.32
N LEU A 39 20.80 36.26 13.61
CA LEU A 39 19.44 36.04 14.08
C LEU A 39 18.50 37.22 13.76
N THR A 40 18.97 38.46 13.93
CA THR A 40 18.16 39.64 13.59
C THR A 40 17.92 39.79 12.09
N ALA A 41 18.91 39.45 11.26
CA ALA A 41 18.75 39.48 9.80
C ALA A 41 17.76 38.41 9.30
N ALA A 42 17.80 37.19 9.87
CA ALA A 42 16.86 36.13 9.54
C ALA A 42 15.41 36.47 9.92
N ALA A 43 15.20 37.09 11.09
CA ALA A 43 13.87 37.54 11.52
C ALA A 43 13.31 38.65 10.62
N ALA A 44 14.14 39.61 10.21
CA ALA A 44 13.74 40.68 9.30
C ALA A 44 13.36 40.13 7.90
N CYS A 45 14.14 39.21 7.35
CA CYS A 45 13.82 38.54 6.10
C CYS A 45 12.53 37.72 6.19
N GLY A 46 12.28 37.03 7.31
CA GLY A 46 11.03 36.30 7.54
C GLY A 46 9.80 37.20 7.56
N LEU A 47 9.89 38.36 8.22
CA LEU A 47 8.80 39.35 8.24
C LEU A 47 8.53 39.99 6.87
N VAL A 48 9.58 40.30 6.11
CA VAL A 48 9.43 40.82 4.74
C VAL A 48 8.83 39.76 3.81
N ALA A 49 9.24 38.49 3.94
CA ALA A 49 8.65 37.40 3.18
C ALA A 49 7.16 37.19 3.51
N LEU A 50 6.77 37.33 4.78
CA LEU A 50 5.35 37.31 5.17
C LEU A 50 4.56 38.50 4.62
N ALA A 51 5.15 39.70 4.60
CA ALA A 51 4.50 40.90 4.09
C ALA A 51 4.33 40.90 2.56
N LEU A 52 5.22 40.19 1.85
CA LEU A 52 5.16 39.99 0.41
C LEU A 52 4.30 38.78 0.00
N MET A 53 3.82 37.98 0.95
CA MET A 53 2.86 36.93 0.60
C MET A 53 1.58 37.60 0.07
N PRO A 54 1.10 37.17 -1.11
CA PRO A 54 -0.18 37.65 -1.61
C PRO A 54 -1.23 37.40 -0.54
N ALA A 55 -1.98 38.45 -0.20
CA ALA A 55 -3.08 38.35 0.75
C ALA A 55 -3.93 37.12 0.36
N PRO A 56 -4.28 36.24 1.32
CA PRO A 56 -5.15 35.13 1.01
C PRO A 56 -6.39 35.70 0.32
N PRO A 57 -6.86 35.06 -0.78
CA PRO A 57 -8.06 35.54 -1.46
C PRO A 57 -9.13 35.76 -0.39
N PRO A 58 -9.91 36.86 -0.48
CA PRO A 58 -10.94 37.13 0.52
C PRO A 58 -11.74 35.85 0.70
N MET A 59 -11.79 35.35 1.94
CA MET A 59 -12.55 34.16 2.28
C MET A 59 -13.93 34.36 1.68
N GLN A 60 -14.24 33.62 0.61
CA GLN A 60 -15.56 33.62 0.03
C GLN A 60 -16.50 33.29 1.18
N GLU A 61 -17.39 34.23 1.49
CA GLU A 61 -18.37 34.07 2.55
C GLU A 61 -19.04 32.71 2.34
N ALA A 62 -18.90 31.85 3.36
CA ALA A 62 -19.58 30.57 3.36
C ALA A 62 -21.07 30.85 3.06
N PRO A 63 -21.68 30.12 2.11
CA PRO A 63 -23.06 30.37 1.71
C PRO A 63 -23.92 30.41 2.98
N ARG A 64 -24.54 31.57 3.23
CA ARG A 64 -25.28 31.81 4.47
C ARG A 64 -26.65 31.10 4.45
N ASP A 65 -27.03 30.54 3.31
CA ASP A 65 -28.32 29.93 3.07
C ASP A 65 -28.17 28.55 2.39
N ILE A 66 -28.86 27.55 2.96
CA ILE A 66 -28.96 26.20 2.40
C ILE A 66 -29.61 26.26 1.00
N ALA A 67 -30.51 27.22 0.76
CA ALA A 67 -31.11 27.42 -0.56
C ALA A 67 -30.06 27.79 -1.62
N GLU A 68 -29.01 28.52 -1.26
CA GLU A 68 -27.91 28.88 -2.16
C GLU A 68 -26.98 27.69 -2.44
N LEU A 69 -26.77 26.81 -1.45
CA LEU A 69 -26.07 25.53 -1.65
C LEU A 69 -26.84 24.59 -2.57
N VAL A 70 -28.16 24.50 -2.43
CA VAL A 70 -29.02 23.63 -3.26
C VAL A 70 -29.21 24.20 -4.68
N ALA A 71 -29.19 25.52 -4.84
CA ALA A 71 -29.29 26.18 -6.14
C ALA A 71 -27.96 26.19 -6.92
N ARG A 72 -26.84 25.89 -6.27
CA ARG A 72 -25.54 25.79 -6.93
C ARG A 72 -25.54 24.52 -7.79
N PRO A 73 -25.33 24.62 -9.12
CA PRO A 73 -25.26 23.43 -9.96
C PRO A 73 -24.16 22.53 -9.42
N ASP A 74 -24.50 21.26 -9.16
CA ASP A 74 -23.52 20.28 -8.70
C ASP A 74 -22.33 20.32 -9.66
N PRO A 75 -21.10 20.53 -9.15
CA PRO A 75 -19.94 20.43 -10.01
C PRO A 75 -19.98 19.04 -10.64
N VAL A 76 -19.95 18.99 -11.98
CA VAL A 76 -19.84 17.73 -12.69
C VAL A 76 -18.47 17.16 -12.37
N LEU A 77 -18.41 16.34 -11.34
CA LEU A 77 -17.20 15.62 -10.93
C LEU A 77 -16.90 14.60 -12.01
N THR A 78 -16.07 15.00 -12.97
CA THR A 78 -15.53 14.08 -13.97
C THR A 78 -14.37 13.35 -13.30
N ALA A 79 -14.56 12.07 -12.97
CA ALA A 79 -13.47 11.26 -12.46
C ALA A 79 -12.34 11.21 -13.51
N PRO A 80 -11.07 11.43 -13.12
CA PRO A 80 -9.93 11.17 -13.99
C PRO A 80 -10.01 9.76 -14.58
N PRO A 81 -9.50 9.53 -15.80
CA PRO A 81 -9.41 8.18 -16.34
C PRO A 81 -8.63 7.27 -15.37
N PRO A 82 -9.01 6.00 -15.22
CA PRO A 82 -8.29 5.09 -14.33
C PRO A 82 -6.88 4.87 -14.85
N ASP A 83 -5.89 5.00 -13.99
CA ASP A 83 -4.48 4.82 -14.37
C ASP A 83 -4.17 3.36 -14.78
N TRP A 84 -4.98 2.41 -14.32
CA TRP A 84 -4.91 0.99 -14.69
C TRP A 84 -5.88 0.64 -15.82
N ARG A 85 -5.36 0.02 -16.87
CA ARG A 85 -6.12 -0.48 -18.02
C ARG A 85 -6.02 -2.01 -18.13
N ALA A 86 -7.17 -2.68 -18.26
CA ALA A 86 -7.20 -4.12 -18.49
C ALA A 86 -6.57 -4.48 -19.86
N LEU A 87 -5.84 -5.58 -19.88
CA LEU A 87 -5.35 -6.21 -21.12
C LEU A 87 -6.38 -7.24 -21.59
N GLU A 88 -6.63 -7.25 -22.91
CA GLU A 88 -7.58 -8.17 -23.52
C GLU A 88 -7.09 -9.62 -23.47
N ILE A 89 -5.78 -9.82 -23.64
CA ILE A 89 -5.13 -11.12 -23.61
C ILE A 89 -3.93 -11.03 -22.65
N PRO A 90 -3.87 -11.87 -21.61
CA PRO A 90 -2.67 -11.99 -20.80
C PRO A 90 -1.51 -12.48 -21.65
N GLN A 91 -0.38 -11.76 -21.59
CA GLN A 91 0.79 -12.10 -22.42
C GLN A 91 1.71 -13.13 -21.76
N ILE A 92 1.42 -13.55 -20.53
CA ILE A 92 2.17 -14.58 -19.81
C ILE A 92 1.22 -15.72 -19.47
N VAL A 93 1.75 -16.94 -19.36
CA VAL A 93 0.98 -18.10 -18.91
C VAL A 93 1.54 -18.56 -17.58
N LEU A 94 0.70 -18.51 -16.56
CA LEU A 94 1.02 -18.95 -15.21
C LEU A 94 0.24 -20.24 -14.91
N GLY A 95 0.84 -21.09 -14.09
CA GLY A 95 0.20 -22.28 -13.53
C GLY A 95 0.38 -22.30 -12.02
N LEU A 96 -0.37 -23.19 -11.37
CA LEU A 96 -0.23 -23.46 -9.95
C LEU A 96 -0.13 -24.98 -9.74
N ASP A 97 0.99 -25.40 -9.18
CA ASP A 97 1.26 -26.76 -8.73
C ASP A 97 1.20 -26.79 -7.20
N ALA A 98 -0.01 -26.94 -6.68
CA ALA A 98 -0.27 -26.98 -5.25
C ALA A 98 -1.46 -27.91 -4.94
N PRO A 99 -1.42 -28.63 -3.81
CA PRO A 99 -2.50 -29.53 -3.42
C PRO A 99 -3.81 -28.75 -3.19
N GLY A 100 -4.93 -29.33 -3.61
CA GLY A 100 -6.27 -28.73 -3.45
C GLY A 100 -6.68 -27.75 -4.55
N PHE A 101 -5.79 -27.42 -5.50
CA PHE A 101 -6.10 -26.50 -6.61
C PHE A 101 -6.45 -27.19 -7.94
N SER A 102 -6.16 -28.49 -8.06
CA SER A 102 -6.51 -29.26 -9.25
C SER A 102 -8.03 -29.32 -9.46
N GLY A 103 -8.48 -29.04 -10.68
CA GLY A 103 -9.89 -29.03 -11.05
C GLY A 103 -10.69 -27.80 -10.59
N LEU A 104 -10.10 -26.87 -9.84
CA LEU A 104 -10.77 -25.61 -9.52
C LEU A 104 -10.91 -24.74 -10.77
N ALA A 105 -12.06 -24.07 -10.88
CA ALA A 105 -12.22 -22.99 -11.84
C ALA A 105 -11.15 -21.92 -11.60
N SER A 106 -10.46 -21.52 -12.67
CA SER A 106 -9.37 -20.56 -12.61
C SER A 106 -9.61 -19.40 -13.58
N ARG A 107 -9.12 -18.21 -13.24
CA ARG A 107 -9.23 -17.00 -14.07
C ARG A 107 -7.96 -16.17 -13.99
N HIS A 108 -7.45 -15.74 -15.14
CA HIS A 108 -6.35 -14.77 -15.26
C HIS A 108 -6.86 -13.44 -15.80
N VAL A 109 -6.61 -12.37 -15.05
CA VAL A 109 -6.83 -10.98 -15.47
C VAL A 109 -5.52 -10.24 -15.43
N ALA A 110 -5.15 -9.58 -16.52
CA ALA A 110 -3.95 -8.74 -16.57
C ALA A 110 -4.33 -7.27 -16.77
N ARG A 111 -3.59 -6.37 -16.15
CA ARG A 111 -3.74 -4.92 -16.29
C ARG A 111 -2.38 -4.23 -16.38
N ILE A 112 -2.34 -3.13 -17.11
CA ILE A 112 -1.17 -2.27 -17.27
C ILE A 112 -1.50 -0.88 -16.76
N HIS A 113 -0.57 -0.29 -16.02
CA HIS A 113 -0.66 1.06 -15.51
C HIS A 113 -0.08 2.06 -16.53
N ALA A 114 -0.46 3.33 -16.41
CA ALA A 114 0.01 4.40 -17.29
C ALA A 114 1.54 4.58 -17.27
N ASP A 115 2.19 4.23 -16.15
CA ASP A 115 3.64 4.30 -15.97
C ASP A 115 4.39 3.03 -16.45
N GLY A 116 3.66 2.07 -17.03
CA GLY A 116 4.21 0.81 -17.51
C GLY A 116 4.27 -0.31 -16.46
N ALA A 117 3.87 -0.07 -15.21
CA ALA A 117 3.70 -1.14 -14.23
C ALA A 117 2.63 -2.13 -14.72
N ARG A 118 2.78 -3.40 -14.36
CA ARG A 118 1.89 -4.46 -14.78
C ARG A 118 1.47 -5.30 -13.60
N GLU A 119 0.18 -5.66 -13.58
CA GLU A 119 -0.35 -6.61 -12.61
C GLU A 119 -1.04 -7.77 -13.35
N ASP A 120 -0.70 -8.98 -12.95
CA ASP A 120 -1.33 -10.22 -13.39
C ASP A 120 -2.02 -10.86 -12.18
N ALA A 121 -3.35 -10.84 -12.15
CA ALA A 121 -4.17 -11.41 -11.08
C ALA A 121 -4.74 -12.78 -11.49
N LEU A 122 -4.50 -13.76 -10.64
CA LEU A 122 -4.95 -15.13 -10.71
C LEU A 122 -6.04 -15.35 -9.66
N VAL A 123 -7.15 -15.97 -10.05
CA VAL A 123 -8.22 -16.35 -9.14
C VAL A 123 -8.50 -17.84 -9.30
N PHE A 124 -8.60 -18.55 -8.19
CA PHE A 124 -8.95 -19.97 -8.13
C PHE A 124 -10.18 -20.16 -7.24
N GLY A 125 -11.12 -20.99 -7.69
CA GLY A 125 -12.41 -21.20 -7.06
C GLY A 125 -13.29 -19.95 -7.08
N ALA A 126 -14.43 -20.02 -6.42
CA ALA A 126 -15.36 -18.90 -6.26
C ALA A 126 -15.48 -18.52 -4.78
N PHE A 127 -15.38 -17.23 -4.45
CA PHE A 127 -15.49 -16.77 -3.07
C PHE A 127 -16.84 -17.14 -2.46
N ALA A 128 -17.91 -17.07 -3.25
CA ALA A 128 -19.28 -17.36 -2.82
C ALA A 128 -19.58 -18.85 -2.60
N GLU A 129 -18.74 -19.74 -3.13
CA GLU A 129 -18.90 -21.18 -3.00
C GLU A 129 -18.12 -21.72 -1.80
N PRO A 130 -18.61 -22.79 -1.14
CA PRO A 130 -17.82 -23.50 -0.15
C PRO A 130 -16.60 -24.15 -0.81
N GLY A 131 -15.50 -24.29 -0.06
CA GLY A 131 -14.24 -24.85 -0.56
C GLY A 131 -13.15 -23.80 -0.78
N THR A 132 -12.03 -24.19 -1.38
CA THR A 132 -10.86 -23.32 -1.53
C THR A 132 -11.16 -22.15 -2.47
N HIS A 133 -10.83 -20.94 -2.03
CA HIS A 133 -10.79 -19.76 -2.87
C HIS A 133 -9.46 -19.04 -2.68
N MET A 134 -8.83 -18.65 -3.77
CA MET A 134 -7.60 -17.86 -3.72
C MET A 134 -7.64 -16.75 -4.76
N ARG A 135 -7.18 -15.58 -4.36
CA ARG A 135 -6.76 -14.54 -5.29
C ARG A 135 -5.28 -14.26 -5.05
N LEU A 136 -4.50 -14.25 -6.11
CA LEU A 136 -3.09 -13.88 -6.09
C LEU A 136 -2.81 -12.89 -7.20
N ALA A 137 -2.08 -11.82 -6.92
CA ALA A 137 -1.65 -10.84 -7.89
C ALA A 137 -0.13 -10.74 -7.91
N LEU A 138 0.43 -10.75 -9.12
CA LEU A 138 1.83 -10.51 -9.40
C LEU A 138 1.96 -9.10 -9.98
N ARG A 139 2.65 -8.22 -9.27
CA ARG A 139 2.93 -6.85 -9.69
C ARG A 139 4.40 -6.73 -10.10
N ARG A 140 4.60 -6.08 -11.25
CA ARG A 140 5.90 -5.68 -11.78
C ARG A 140 5.89 -4.18 -11.99
N ASP A 141 6.95 -3.54 -11.55
CA ASP A 141 7.14 -2.12 -11.74
C ASP A 141 7.57 -1.81 -13.19
N GLY A 142 7.11 -0.68 -13.72
CA GLY A 142 7.46 -0.23 -15.07
C GLY A 142 8.87 0.36 -15.12
N PRO A 143 9.50 0.41 -16.31
CA PRO A 143 10.81 1.07 -16.45
C PRO A 143 10.71 2.56 -16.06
N GLY A 144 11.51 2.98 -15.09
CA GLY A 144 11.53 4.38 -14.61
C GLY A 144 10.40 4.74 -13.66
N THR A 145 9.61 3.76 -13.20
CA THR A 145 8.65 3.98 -12.12
C THR A 145 9.38 4.27 -10.82
N THR A 146 8.93 5.30 -10.12
CA THR A 146 9.37 5.53 -8.74
C THR A 146 8.56 4.59 -7.87
N PRO A 147 9.19 3.84 -6.93
CA PRO A 147 8.45 3.00 -6.00
C PRO A 147 7.35 3.83 -5.34
N GLU A 148 6.11 3.37 -5.43
CA GLU A 148 5.00 3.98 -4.70
C GLU A 148 5.35 3.95 -3.20
N ALA A 149 5.00 5.01 -2.47
CA ALA A 149 5.25 5.05 -1.03
C ALA A 149 4.62 3.81 -0.36
N GLU A 150 5.43 3.09 0.42
CA GLU A 150 4.98 1.86 1.08
C GLU A 150 3.75 2.13 1.93
N ARG A 151 2.63 1.49 1.58
CA ARG A 151 1.40 1.55 2.35
C ARG A 151 1.46 0.52 3.47
N SER A 152 0.61 0.69 4.49
CA SER A 152 0.44 -0.36 5.50
C SER A 152 -0.26 -1.59 4.91
N PHE A 153 -0.04 -2.75 5.53
CA PHE A 153 -0.63 -4.03 5.11
C PHE A 153 -2.14 -3.95 4.94
N PHE A 154 -2.81 -3.37 5.94
CA PHE A 154 -4.25 -3.23 5.94
C PHE A 154 -4.76 -2.39 4.77
N VAL A 155 -4.09 -1.28 4.45
CA VAL A 155 -4.53 -0.38 3.36
C VAL A 155 -4.44 -1.09 2.01
N GLU A 156 -3.35 -1.81 1.74
CA GLU A 156 -3.21 -2.57 0.49
C GLU A 156 -4.21 -3.72 0.41
N ALA A 157 -4.38 -4.48 1.49
CA ALA A 157 -5.36 -5.55 1.55
C ALA A 157 -6.80 -5.02 1.35
N ALA A 158 -7.15 -3.89 1.96
CA ALA A 158 -8.46 -3.27 1.82
C ALA A 158 -8.73 -2.78 0.40
N LEU A 159 -7.74 -2.14 -0.24
CA LEU A 159 -7.85 -1.71 -1.64
C LEU A 159 -8.00 -2.91 -2.58
N ALA A 160 -7.20 -3.97 -2.38
CA ALA A 160 -7.28 -5.18 -3.17
C ALA A 160 -8.62 -5.92 -2.99
N ALA A 161 -9.12 -6.01 -1.75
CA ALA A 161 -10.42 -6.58 -1.43
C ALA A 161 -11.55 -5.78 -2.09
N ALA A 162 -11.55 -4.45 -1.96
CA ALA A 162 -12.56 -3.58 -2.56
C ALA A 162 -12.57 -3.70 -4.10
N GLN A 163 -11.40 -3.78 -4.74
CA GLN A 163 -11.29 -4.02 -6.18
C GLN A 163 -11.87 -5.39 -6.61
N ALA A 164 -11.89 -6.37 -5.70
CA ALA A 164 -12.52 -7.67 -5.92
C ALA A 164 -13.99 -7.72 -5.48
N GLY A 165 -14.58 -6.60 -5.02
CA GLY A 165 -15.95 -6.54 -4.52
C GLY A 165 -16.13 -7.19 -3.15
N LEU A 166 -15.08 -7.18 -2.32
CA LEU A 166 -15.06 -7.73 -0.96
C LEU A 166 -14.85 -6.61 0.06
N ALA A 167 -15.45 -6.78 1.25
CA ALA A 167 -15.17 -5.95 2.42
C ALA A 167 -14.34 -6.72 3.45
N ILE A 168 -13.53 -6.01 4.23
CA ILE A 168 -12.79 -6.58 5.38
C ILE A 168 -13.59 -6.31 6.65
N VAL A 169 -14.00 -7.39 7.32
CA VAL A 169 -14.74 -7.35 8.59
C VAL A 169 -13.79 -7.32 9.78
N ARG A 170 -12.70 -8.09 9.71
CA ARG A 170 -11.70 -8.21 10.78
C ARG A 170 -10.32 -8.46 10.19
N THR A 171 -9.31 -8.01 10.91
CA THR A 171 -7.88 -8.19 10.60
C THR A 171 -7.18 -8.75 11.83
N GLY A 172 -6.38 -9.79 11.64
CA GLY A 172 -5.50 -10.36 12.66
C GLY A 172 -4.12 -9.69 12.69
N PRO A 173 -3.22 -10.13 13.59
CA PRO A 173 -1.84 -9.67 13.62
C PRO A 173 -1.08 -10.12 12.37
N THR A 174 -0.11 -9.31 11.94
CA THR A 174 0.78 -9.66 10.83
C THR A 174 1.93 -10.56 11.29
N GLN A 175 2.37 -11.42 10.39
CA GLN A 175 3.50 -12.32 10.58
C GLN A 175 4.28 -12.53 9.28
N ALA A 176 5.55 -12.89 9.39
CA ALA A 176 6.40 -13.16 8.23
C ALA A 176 6.23 -14.61 7.75
N VAL A 177 6.20 -14.81 6.43
CA VAL A 177 6.15 -16.12 5.77
C VAL A 177 7.25 -16.17 4.72
N ALA A 178 8.20 -17.09 4.87
CA ALA A 178 9.29 -17.26 3.92
C ALA A 178 8.80 -18.05 2.69
N THR A 179 9.13 -17.56 1.50
CA THR A 179 8.83 -18.19 0.21
C THR A 179 10.03 -18.10 -0.71
N ARG A 180 10.03 -18.83 -1.83
CA ARG A 180 11.06 -18.72 -2.87
C ARG A 180 11.11 -17.35 -3.54
N PHE A 181 10.02 -16.58 -3.45
CA PHE A 181 9.93 -15.22 -3.99
C PHE A 181 10.34 -14.14 -2.99
N GLY A 182 10.74 -14.53 -1.78
CA GLY A 182 11.12 -13.64 -0.69
C GLY A 182 10.23 -13.81 0.55
N THR A 183 10.38 -12.90 1.51
CA THR A 183 9.50 -12.88 2.68
C THR A 183 8.20 -12.16 2.34
N LEU A 184 7.09 -12.80 2.71
CA LEU A 184 5.76 -12.20 2.67
C LEU A 184 5.34 -11.76 4.07
N GLU A 185 4.70 -10.61 4.16
CA GLU A 185 3.89 -10.23 5.31
C GLU A 185 2.50 -10.84 5.13
N ALA A 186 2.00 -11.59 6.11
CA ALA A 186 0.70 -12.26 6.05
C ALA A 186 -0.12 -12.02 7.34
N ALA A 187 -1.45 -12.00 7.23
CA ALA A 187 -2.35 -11.89 8.36
C ALA A 187 -3.71 -12.56 8.08
N GLU A 188 -4.37 -13.05 9.13
CA GLU A 188 -5.76 -13.48 9.03
C GLU A 188 -6.65 -12.27 8.67
N LEU A 189 -7.53 -12.43 7.69
CA LEU A 189 -8.62 -11.52 7.39
C LEU A 189 -9.95 -12.27 7.47
N VAL A 190 -10.98 -11.56 7.90
CA VAL A 190 -12.37 -11.97 7.64
C VAL A 190 -12.89 -11.12 6.51
N LEU A 191 -13.22 -11.75 5.39
CA LEU A 191 -13.73 -11.11 4.17
C LEU A 191 -15.22 -11.41 4.00
N GLU A 192 -15.94 -10.48 3.38
CA GLU A 192 -17.36 -10.67 3.05
C GLU A 192 -17.76 -10.06 1.70
N ASN A 193 -18.71 -10.72 1.03
CA ASN A 193 -19.54 -10.16 -0.06
C ASN A 193 -20.96 -10.77 -0.03
N GLY A 194 -21.45 -11.05 1.18
CA GLY A 194 -22.62 -11.90 1.44
C GLY A 194 -22.23 -13.05 2.37
N PRO A 195 -21.53 -14.09 1.87
CA PRO A 195 -20.86 -15.06 2.73
C PRO A 195 -19.67 -14.43 3.46
N VAL A 196 -19.47 -14.82 4.71
CA VAL A 196 -18.35 -14.40 5.56
C VAL A 196 -17.32 -15.52 5.61
N ARG A 197 -16.06 -15.21 5.30
CA ARG A 197 -14.98 -16.20 5.23
C ARG A 197 -13.72 -15.72 5.91
N THR A 198 -13.09 -16.60 6.69
CA THR A 198 -11.73 -16.41 7.18
C THR A 198 -10.74 -16.78 6.08
N CYS A 199 -9.78 -15.90 5.83
CA CYS A 199 -8.76 -16.04 4.80
C CYS A 199 -7.40 -15.61 5.37
N LEU A 200 -6.31 -16.10 4.78
CA LEU A 200 -4.97 -15.63 5.06
C LEU A 200 -4.54 -14.70 3.93
N ALA A 201 -4.49 -13.40 4.20
CA ALA A 201 -4.00 -12.41 3.25
C ALA A 201 -2.49 -12.25 3.34
N PHE A 202 -1.87 -11.85 2.24
CA PHE A 202 -0.42 -11.69 2.15
C PHE A 202 0.00 -10.61 1.17
N ARG A 203 1.21 -10.10 1.36
CA ARG A 203 1.93 -9.25 0.41
C ARG A 203 3.45 -9.37 0.58
N GLY A 204 4.23 -9.01 -0.43
CA GLY A 204 5.69 -8.91 -0.32
C GLY A 204 6.40 -9.42 -1.57
N GLY A 205 7.59 -9.97 -1.39
CA GLY A 205 8.45 -10.44 -2.47
C GLY A 205 9.56 -9.46 -2.84
N VAL A 206 10.62 -9.95 -3.49
CA VAL A 206 11.84 -9.15 -3.75
C VAL A 206 11.96 -8.64 -5.20
N SER A 207 11.72 -9.51 -6.17
CA SER A 207 11.82 -9.20 -7.61
C SER A 207 10.46 -9.09 -8.30
N LEU A 208 9.44 -9.64 -7.65
CA LEU A 208 8.05 -9.65 -8.05
C LEU A 208 7.23 -9.31 -6.82
N GLY A 209 6.40 -8.28 -6.92
CA GLY A 209 5.43 -7.98 -5.87
C GLY A 209 4.33 -9.04 -5.89
N LEU A 210 4.19 -9.81 -4.82
CA LEU A 210 3.10 -10.74 -4.62
C LEU A 210 2.11 -10.14 -3.64
N SER A 211 0.82 -10.33 -3.88
CA SER A 211 -0.24 -9.98 -2.93
C SER A 211 -1.48 -10.83 -3.15
N GLY A 212 -2.33 -10.98 -2.13
CA GLY A 212 -3.53 -11.77 -2.30
C GLY A 212 -4.13 -12.27 -0.99
N TRP A 213 -4.99 -13.28 -1.11
CA TRP A 213 -5.55 -14.02 0.01
C TRP A 213 -5.88 -15.47 -0.38
N LEU A 214 -5.77 -16.35 0.61
CA LEU A 214 -6.18 -17.75 0.55
C LEU A 214 -7.30 -17.99 1.58
N CYS A 215 -8.48 -18.34 1.10
CA CYS A 215 -9.60 -18.74 1.92
C CYS A 215 -9.75 -20.26 1.83
N ASP A 216 -9.27 -20.97 2.85
CA ASP A 216 -9.35 -22.42 2.98
C ASP A 216 -9.56 -22.81 4.45
N ALA A 217 -10.18 -23.96 4.70
CA ALA A 217 -10.38 -24.45 6.08
C ALA A 217 -9.04 -24.73 6.80
N HIS A 218 -7.99 -25.02 6.04
CA HIS A 218 -6.62 -25.27 6.53
C HIS A 218 -5.65 -24.16 6.11
N ALA A 219 -6.16 -22.94 5.88
CA ALA A 219 -5.32 -21.78 5.59
C ALA A 219 -4.41 -21.50 6.79
N ALA A 220 -3.12 -21.76 6.59
CA ALA A 220 -2.06 -21.57 7.55
C ALA A 220 -0.82 -20.99 6.85
N PRO A 221 0.13 -20.39 7.58
CA PRO A 221 1.34 -19.81 7.03
C PRO A 221 2.17 -20.80 6.18
N GLU A 222 2.25 -22.05 6.61
CA GLU A 222 2.97 -23.12 5.92
C GLU A 222 2.25 -23.52 4.64
N THR A 223 0.91 -23.62 4.68
CA THR A 223 0.07 -23.87 3.50
C THR A 223 0.25 -22.75 2.48
N LEU A 224 0.26 -21.49 2.94
CA LEU A 224 0.47 -20.33 2.07
C LEU A 224 1.86 -20.35 1.42
N ALA A 225 2.91 -20.63 2.19
CA ALA A 225 4.26 -20.74 1.64
C ALA A 225 4.33 -21.80 0.54
N CYS A 226 3.79 -22.98 0.80
CA CYS A 226 3.69 -24.07 -0.16
C CYS A 226 2.94 -23.63 -1.44
N VAL A 227 1.74 -23.06 -1.31
CA VAL A 227 0.94 -22.65 -2.47
C VAL A 227 1.64 -21.56 -3.29
N VAL A 228 2.26 -20.58 -2.63
CA VAL A 228 3.03 -19.53 -3.32
C VAL A 228 4.23 -20.15 -4.03
N ASP A 229 4.98 -21.04 -3.38
CA ASP A 229 6.13 -21.71 -3.98
C ASP A 229 5.77 -22.65 -5.13
N GLY A 230 4.52 -23.12 -5.17
CA GLY A 230 3.92 -23.90 -6.25
C GLY A 230 3.55 -23.10 -7.51
N LEU A 231 3.67 -21.77 -7.50
CA LEU A 231 3.46 -20.97 -8.72
C LEU A 231 4.48 -21.38 -9.79
N VAL A 232 4.04 -21.58 -11.02
CA VAL A 232 4.93 -21.91 -12.14
C VAL A 232 4.71 -20.94 -13.29
N LEU A 233 5.80 -20.57 -13.96
CA LEU A 233 5.75 -19.78 -15.19
C LEU A 233 5.85 -20.74 -16.37
N LEU A 234 4.75 -20.90 -17.10
CA LEU A 234 4.65 -21.78 -18.25
C LEU A 234 5.10 -21.07 -19.53
N ASP A 235 4.77 -19.77 -19.67
CA ASP A 235 5.23 -18.92 -20.76
C ASP A 235 5.53 -17.51 -20.24
N PRO A 236 6.79 -17.02 -20.34
CA PRO A 236 7.16 -15.67 -19.93
C PRO A 236 6.66 -14.56 -20.88
N GLY A 237 6.12 -14.90 -22.05
CA GLY A 237 5.68 -13.88 -23.02
C GLY A 237 6.82 -13.02 -23.56
N GLY A 238 8.05 -13.54 -23.56
CA GLY A 238 9.27 -12.79 -23.90
C GLY A 238 9.86 -11.94 -22.77
N ASP A 239 9.28 -11.93 -21.55
CA ASP A 239 9.83 -11.22 -20.41
C ASP A 239 10.95 -12.01 -19.71
N THR A 240 12.20 -11.64 -20.01
CA THR A 240 13.39 -12.28 -19.42
C THR A 240 13.59 -11.97 -17.93
N ALA A 241 13.09 -10.84 -17.43
CA ALA A 241 13.18 -10.50 -16.01
C ALA A 241 12.22 -11.36 -15.19
N LEU A 242 11.00 -11.55 -15.70
CA LEU A 242 10.03 -12.48 -15.14
C LEU A 242 10.56 -13.93 -15.15
N ALA A 243 11.10 -14.38 -16.28
CA ALA A 243 11.69 -15.71 -16.39
C ALA A 243 12.80 -15.93 -15.34
N ARG A 244 13.66 -14.93 -15.13
CA ARG A 244 14.73 -14.99 -14.12
C ARG A 244 14.18 -15.04 -12.70
N ALA A 245 13.14 -14.27 -12.40
CA ALA A 245 12.51 -14.27 -11.09
C ALA A 245 11.86 -15.62 -10.73
N PHE A 246 11.39 -16.37 -11.73
CA PHE A 246 10.86 -17.73 -11.56
C PHE A 246 11.93 -18.83 -11.62
N ALA A 247 13.14 -18.54 -12.09
CA ALA A 247 14.24 -19.50 -12.17
C ALA A 247 14.96 -19.72 -10.82
N ALA A 248 14.65 -18.92 -9.80
CA ALA A 248 15.16 -19.14 -8.45
C ALA A 248 14.70 -20.51 -7.94
N PRO A 249 15.59 -21.34 -7.35
CA PRO A 249 15.21 -22.64 -6.84
C PRO A 249 14.12 -22.49 -5.79
N ALA A 250 13.14 -23.40 -5.79
CA ALA A 250 12.14 -23.47 -4.74
C ALA A 250 12.83 -23.52 -3.36
N GLY A 251 12.29 -22.77 -2.40
CA GLY A 251 12.80 -22.80 -1.04
C GLY A 251 12.65 -24.20 -0.44
N ALA A 252 13.43 -24.52 0.60
CA ALA A 252 13.34 -25.80 1.31
C ALA A 252 11.99 -26.05 2.02
N HIS A 253 11.02 -25.14 1.89
CA HIS A 253 9.67 -25.22 2.44
C HIS A 253 8.73 -26.02 1.53
N GLY A 254 9.27 -27.09 0.93
CA GLY A 254 8.59 -27.90 -0.06
C GLY A 254 7.21 -28.29 0.45
N CYS A 255 6.18 -27.95 -0.33
CA CYS A 255 4.99 -28.78 -0.40
C CYS A 255 5.47 -30.23 -0.41
N ALA A 256 4.95 -31.07 0.49
CA ALA A 256 5.14 -32.51 0.32
C ALA A 256 4.81 -32.82 -1.15
N PRO A 257 5.68 -33.52 -1.89
CA PRO A 257 5.54 -33.63 -3.34
C PRO A 257 4.12 -34.07 -3.64
N ALA A 258 3.35 -33.20 -4.31
CA ALA A 258 2.18 -33.65 -5.03
C ALA A 258 2.69 -34.78 -5.91
N GLY A 259 2.13 -35.98 -5.79
CA GLY A 259 2.62 -37.15 -6.53
C GLY A 259 2.86 -36.76 -7.98
N ASP A 260 4.03 -37.12 -8.50
CA ASP A 260 4.72 -36.65 -9.72
C ASP A 260 3.89 -36.70 -11.02
N ASP A 261 2.72 -36.08 -11.06
CA ASP A 261 1.91 -35.96 -12.26
C ASP A 261 1.96 -34.51 -12.75
N PRO A 262 2.82 -34.19 -13.73
CA PRO A 262 2.83 -32.89 -14.40
C PRO A 262 1.50 -32.57 -15.08
N ALA A 263 0.57 -33.53 -15.18
CA ALA A 263 -0.81 -33.29 -15.60
C ALA A 263 -1.67 -32.55 -14.54
N SER A 264 -1.18 -32.35 -13.31
CA SER A 264 -1.94 -31.71 -12.23
C SER A 264 -1.83 -30.18 -12.17
N VAL A 265 -0.96 -29.57 -13.00
CA VAL A 265 -0.84 -28.11 -13.07
C VAL A 265 -2.17 -27.51 -13.50
N ALA A 266 -2.81 -26.78 -12.59
CA ALA A 266 -4.02 -26.02 -12.93
C ALA A 266 -3.62 -24.94 -13.94
N SER A 267 -3.97 -25.15 -15.20
CA SER A 267 -3.76 -24.17 -16.26
C SER A 267 -4.74 -23.03 -16.06
N ILE A 268 -4.25 -21.79 -16.13
CA ILE A 268 -5.11 -20.64 -15.88
C ILE A 268 -5.66 -20.14 -17.20
N ALA A 269 -6.97 -20.24 -17.37
CA ALA A 269 -7.62 -19.74 -18.57
C ALA A 269 -7.61 -18.20 -18.57
N PRO A 270 -7.30 -17.56 -19.71
CA PRO A 270 -7.55 -16.14 -19.90
C PRO A 270 -9.02 -15.84 -19.61
N ALA A 271 -9.29 -14.77 -18.86
CA ALA A 271 -10.66 -14.28 -18.77
C ALA A 271 -11.18 -14.00 -20.19
N PRO A 272 -12.41 -14.44 -20.55
CA PRO A 272 -12.99 -14.03 -21.82
C PRO A 272 -13.02 -12.50 -21.86
N PRO A 273 -12.76 -11.87 -23.02
CA PRO A 273 -12.86 -10.43 -23.14
C PRO A 273 -14.25 -10.04 -22.67
N THR A 274 -14.32 -9.17 -21.67
CA THR A 274 -15.56 -8.46 -21.38
C THR A 274 -15.86 -7.70 -22.66
N ARG A 275 -16.71 -8.26 -23.53
CA ARG A 275 -17.28 -7.53 -24.67
C ARG A 275 -17.71 -6.22 -24.06
N GLY A 276 -17.06 -5.14 -24.50
CA GLY A 276 -17.47 -3.79 -24.20
C GLY A 276 -18.90 -3.69 -24.69
N GLY A 277 -19.84 -4.03 -23.81
CA GLY A 277 -21.20 -3.64 -23.98
C GLY A 277 -21.08 -2.14 -24.11
N GLY A 278 -21.46 -1.63 -25.28
CA GLY A 278 -22.05 -0.31 -25.35
C GLY A 278 -23.25 -0.34 -24.43
N ALA A 279 -22.99 -0.25 -23.12
CA ALA A 279 -23.91 0.22 -22.14
C ALA A 279 -24.11 1.68 -22.55
N ARG A 280 -25.06 1.88 -23.47
CA ARG A 280 -25.91 3.07 -23.45
C ARG A 280 -26.11 3.35 -21.97
N PRO A 281 -25.67 4.52 -21.44
CA PRO A 281 -25.64 4.75 -20.01
C PRO A 281 -26.99 4.34 -19.45
N GLN A 282 -27.04 3.18 -18.81
CA GLN A 282 -28.22 2.82 -18.06
C GLN A 282 -28.19 3.87 -16.96
N ALA A 283 -29.20 4.75 -17.00
CA ALA A 283 -29.45 5.65 -15.90
C ALA A 283 -29.33 4.78 -14.65
N LEU A 284 -28.32 5.09 -13.82
CA LEU A 284 -28.15 4.44 -12.53
C LEU A 284 -29.55 4.36 -11.92
N PRO A 285 -30.00 3.20 -11.42
CA PRO A 285 -31.27 3.16 -10.70
C PRO A 285 -31.15 4.27 -9.67
N GLN A 286 -32.01 5.29 -9.81
CA GLN A 286 -31.99 6.38 -8.85
C GLN A 286 -32.19 5.71 -7.52
N ILE A 287 -31.15 5.76 -6.68
CA ILE A 287 -31.25 5.33 -5.30
C ILE A 287 -32.20 6.37 -4.71
N VAL A 288 -33.49 6.07 -4.78
CA VAL A 288 -34.51 6.78 -4.03
C VAL A 288 -34.24 6.36 -2.59
N VAL A 289 -33.36 7.10 -1.93
CA VAL A 289 -33.25 7.04 -0.48
C VAL A 289 -34.61 7.55 0.01
N PRO A 290 -35.47 6.69 0.58
CA PRO A 290 -36.72 7.16 1.13
C PRO A 290 -36.37 8.21 2.18
N MET A 291 -36.86 9.43 2.00
CA MET A 291 -36.65 10.50 2.97
C MET A 291 -37.09 9.97 4.34
N PRO A 292 -36.27 10.16 5.40
CA PRO A 292 -36.66 9.76 6.73
C PRO A 292 -38.00 10.44 7.07
N VAL A 293 -38.99 9.63 7.42
CA VAL A 293 -40.29 10.13 7.86
C VAL A 293 -40.04 11.03 9.06
N PRO A 294 -40.43 12.32 9.02
CA PRO A 294 -40.22 13.21 10.14
C PRO A 294 -40.97 12.68 11.37
N PRO A 295 -40.39 12.77 12.57
CA PRO A 295 -41.05 12.33 13.78
C PRO A 295 -42.40 13.07 13.92
N PRO A 296 -43.44 12.40 14.44
CA PRO A 296 -44.74 13.03 14.66
C PRO A 296 -44.56 14.27 15.53
N ARG A 297 -45.16 15.39 15.12
CA ARG A 297 -45.19 16.62 15.92
C ARG A 297 -45.73 16.27 17.31
N PRO A 298 -45.07 16.71 18.39
CA PRO A 298 -45.62 16.58 19.73
C PRO A 298 -46.98 17.28 19.75
N ALA A 299 -48.02 16.55 20.18
CA ALA A 299 -49.36 17.09 20.33
C ALA A 299 -49.27 18.32 21.25
N HIS A 300 -49.83 19.44 20.80
CA HIS A 300 -49.93 20.65 21.60
C HIS A 300 -50.63 20.30 22.91
N LEU A 301 -49.88 20.39 24.02
CA LEU A 301 -50.45 20.39 25.36
C LEU A 301 -51.33 21.64 25.45
N GLY A 302 -52.64 21.43 25.34
CA GLY A 302 -53.63 22.47 25.56
C GLY A 302 -53.51 22.98 26.99
N PHE A 303 -53.04 24.21 27.14
CA PHE A 303 -53.27 24.99 28.36
C PHE A 303 -54.75 25.37 28.37
N SER A 304 -55.55 24.68 29.20
CA SER A 304 -56.81 25.26 29.67
C SER A 304 -56.48 26.29 30.75
N SER A 305 -57.01 27.49 30.55
CA SER A 305 -57.11 28.55 31.56
C SER A 305 -58.22 28.25 32.55
#